data_AF-A0AA51JRL1-F1
#
_entry.id   AF-A0AA51JRL1-F1
#
_cell.length_a   1.000
_cell.length_b   1.000
_cell.length_c   1.000
_cell.angle_alpha   90.00
_cell.angle_beta   90.00
_cell.angle_gamma   90.00
#
_symmetry.space_group_name_H-M   'P 1'
#
loop_
_entity.id
_entity.type
_entity.pdbx_description
1 polymer ?
#
loop_
_entity_poly.entity_id
_entity_poly.type
_entity_poly.pdbx_seq_one_letter_code
_entity_poly.pdbx_strand_id
1 'polypeptide(L)' 'VRARMDQSARTVRVSNTMHRTFGRAQWQTLRDVLLAWRANVHHAHESMNSVAAAQIEY' A
#
# COMPACT_ATOMS: atom_id res chain seq x y z
N VAL A 1 -17.83 -6.58 -4.38
CA VAL A 1 -16.66 -7.29 -3.82
C VAL A 1 -16.03 -8.07 -4.96
N ARG A 2 -14.71 -8.01 -5.11
CA ARG A 2 -13.95 -8.76 -6.12
C ARG A 2 -12.96 -9.67 -5.40
N ALA A 3 -13.02 -10.97 -5.67
CA ALA A 3 -12.15 -11.96 -5.05
C ALA A 3 -11.86 -13.11 -6.01
N ARG A 4 -10.78 -13.85 -5.75
CA ARG A 4 -10.42 -15.11 -6.44
C ARG A 4 -10.26 -16.23 -5.41
N MET A 5 -10.80 -17.40 -5.71
CA MET A 5 -10.63 -18.59 -4.88
C MET A 5 -9.45 -19.43 -5.39
N ASP A 6 -8.56 -19.78 -4.46
CA ASP A 6 -7.57 -20.83 -4.64
C ASP A 6 -8.10 -22.08 -3.92
N GLN A 7 -8.58 -23.05 -4.70
CA GLN A 7 -9.24 -24.24 -4.17
C GLN A 7 -8.25 -25.25 -3.57
N SER A 8 -7.05 -25.38 -4.13
CA SER A 8 -6.03 -26.31 -3.61
C SER A 8 -5.49 -25.83 -2.27
N ALA A 9 -5.27 -24.52 -2.14
CA ALA A 9 -4.91 -23.89 -0.88
C ALA A 9 -6.10 -23.67 0.07
N ARG A 10 -7.33 -23.88 -0.39
CA ARG A 10 -8.58 -23.58 0.33
C ARG A 10 -8.64 -22.12 0.85
N THR A 11 -8.13 -21.17 0.07
CA THR A 11 -8.12 -19.74 0.44
C THR A 11 -8.89 -18.89 -0.55
N VAL A 12 -9.44 -17.77 -0.08
CA VAL A 12 -10.08 -16.76 -0.93
C VAL A 12 -9.30 -15.47 -0.80
N ARG A 13 -8.72 -15.00 -1.91
CA ARG A 13 -7.99 -13.75 -2.00
C ARG A 13 -8.95 -12.65 -2.43
N VAL A 14 -9.27 -11.74 -1.53
CA VAL A 14 -10.12 -10.58 -1.81
C VAL A 14 -9.26 -9.45 -2.38
N SER A 15 -9.55 -9.02 -3.61
CA SER A 15 -8.84 -7.92 -4.27
C SER A 15 -9.43 -6.56 -3.90
N ASN A 16 -10.76 -6.47 -3.84
CA ASN A 16 -11.46 -5.23 -3.46
C ASN A 16 -12.74 -5.55 -2.69
N THR A 17 -12.92 -4.87 -1.57
CA THR A 17 -14.13 -4.91 -0.76
C THR A 17 -14.89 -3.61 -0.92
N MET A 18 -16.22 -3.70 -1.06
CA MET A 18 -17.08 -2.52 -0.98
C MET A 18 -17.59 -2.40 0.45
N HIS A 19 -17.37 -1.26 1.09
CA HIS A 19 -17.92 -0.99 2.42
C HIS A 19 -19.34 -0.44 2.26
N ARG A 20 -20.33 -1.18 2.78
CA ARG A 20 -21.74 -0.74 2.75
C ARG A 20 -21.98 0.51 3.61
N THR A 21 -21.17 0.68 4.65
CA THR A 21 -21.13 1.88 5.50
C THR A 21 -19.67 2.31 5.67
N PHE A 22 -19.44 3.63 5.71
CA PHE A 22 -18.11 4.22 5.84
C PHE A 22 -18.09 5.20 7.01
N GLY A 23 -17.80 4.68 8.20
CA GLY A 23 -17.77 5.43 9.44
C GLY A 23 -16.36 5.82 9.87
N ARG A 24 -16.23 6.32 11.10
CA ARG A 24 -14.98 6.84 11.67
C ARG A 24 -13.83 5.84 11.62
N ALA A 25 -14.09 4.56 11.88
CA ALA A 25 -13.05 3.52 11.82
C ALA A 25 -12.49 3.37 10.39
N GLN A 26 -13.36 3.38 9.38
CA GLN A 26 -12.94 3.31 7.98
C GLN A 26 -12.16 4.56 7.56
N TRP A 27 -12.56 5.75 8.04
CA TRP A 27 -11.80 6.98 7.84
C TRP A 27 -10.40 6.92 8.46
N GLN A 28 -10.27 6.37 9.66
CA GLN A 28 -8.97 6.20 10.30
C GLN A 28 -8.08 5.25 9.50
N THR A 29 -8.60 4.07 9.13
CA THR A 29 -7.85 3.12 8.29
C THR A 29 -7.42 3.76 6.96
N LEU A 30 -8.30 4.51 6.30
CA LEU A 30 -7.94 5.21 5.07
C LEU A 30 -6.83 6.23 5.30
N ARG A 31 -6.92 7.04 6.36
CA ARG A 31 -5.88 8.00 6.74
C ARG A 31 -4.54 7.30 6.96
N ASP A 32 -4.53 6.20 7.69
CA ASP A 32 -3.31 5.46 8.02
C ASP A 32 -2.66 4.89 6.74
N VAL A 33 -3.45 4.31 5.85
CA VAL A 33 -3.00 3.80 4.54
C VAL A 33 -2.39 4.93 3.70
N LEU A 34 -3.03 6.10 3.64
CA LEU A 34 -2.53 7.25 2.87
C LEU A 34 -1.23 7.82 3.45
N LEU A 35 -1.12 7.89 4.78
CA LEU A 35 0.10 8.34 5.45
C LEU A 35 1.26 7.37 5.20
N ALA A 36 1.01 6.07 5.33
CA ALA A 36 2.01 5.04 5.03
C ALA A 36 2.45 5.11 3.57
N TRP A 37 1.51 5.27 2.63
CA TRP A 37 1.84 5.40 1.21
C TRP A 37 2.72 6.63 0.94
N ARG A 38 2.37 7.80 1.50
CA ARG A 38 3.19 9.00 1.41
C ARG A 38 4.61 8.78 1.94
N ALA A 39 4.73 8.16 3.11
CA ALA A 39 6.03 7.88 3.72
C ALA A 39 6.86 6.93 2.85
N ASN A 40 6.25 5.88 2.31
CA ASN A 40 6.93 4.90 1.44
C ASN A 40 7.45 5.55 0.15
N VAL A 41 6.63 6.38 -0.50
CA VAL A 41 7.02 7.10 -1.73
C VAL A 41 8.17 8.07 -1.43
N HIS A 42 8.07 8.82 -0.33
CA HIS A 42 9.12 9.75 0.06
C HIS A 42 10.45 9.03 0.33
N HIS A 43 10.42 7.95 1.12
CA HIS A 43 11.59 7.16 1.42
C HIS A 43 12.21 6.53 0.17
N ALA A 44 11.40 6.00 -0.76
CA ALA A 44 11.90 5.48 -2.04
C ALA A 44 12.60 6.58 -2.85
N HIS A 45 12.02 7.77 -2.92
CA HIS A 45 12.62 8.92 -3.61
C HIS A 45 13.95 9.36 -2.97
N GLU A 46 14.02 9.45 -1.64
CA GLU A 46 15.27 9.76 -0.93
C GLU A 46 16.35 8.71 -1.16
N SER A 47 15.99 7.42 -1.12
CA SER A 47 16.91 6.33 -1.42
C SER A 47 17.46 6.40 -2.84
N MET A 48 16.61 6.73 -3.83
CA MET A 48 17.05 6.93 -5.21
C MET A 48 18.02 8.10 -5.36
N ASN A 49 17.75 9.22 -4.68
CA ASN A 49 18.65 10.39 -4.70
C ASN A 49 20.00 10.06 -4.06
N SER A 50 20.00 9.33 -2.95
CA SER A 50 21.23 8.87 -2.28
C SER A 50 22.09 8.00 -3.21
N VAL A 51 21.47 7.04 -3.90
CA VAL A 51 22.16 6.18 -4.89
C VAL A 51 22.69 7.01 -6.05
N ALA A 52 21.90 7.94 -6.59
CA ALA A 52 22.33 8.79 -7.69
C ALA A 52 23.50 9.71 -7.30
N ALA A 53 23.48 10.29 -6.10
CA ALA A 53 24.58 11.09 -5.58
C ALA A 53 25.87 10.25 -5.43
N ALA A 54 25.76 9.04 -4.88
CA ALA A 54 26.90 8.13 -4.75
C ALA A 54 27.52 7.71 -6.10
N GLN A 55 26.74 7.68 -7.18
CA GLN A 55 27.24 7.40 -8.54
C GLN A 55 27.94 8.60 -9.19
N ILE A 56 27.66 9.83 -8.76
CA ILE A 56 28.33 11.04 -9.28
C ILE A 56 29.71 11.22 -8.62
N GLU A 57 29.87 10.72 -7.39
CA GLU A 57 31.13 10.80 -6.64
C GLU A 57 32.19 9.77 -7.06
N TYR A 58 31.83 8.81 -7.92
CA TYR A 58 32.73 7.80 -8.50
C TYR A 58 32.99 8.06 -9.98
#